data_AF-A0A4Z1NS15-F1
#
_entry.id   AF-A0A4Z1NS15-F1
#
_cell.length_a   1.000
_cell.length_b   1.000
_cell.length_c   1.000
_cell.angle_alpha   90.00
_cell.angle_beta   90.00
_cell.angle_gamma   90.00
#
_symmetry.space_group_name_H-M   'P 1'
#
loop_
_entity.id
_entity.type
_entity.pdbx_description
1 polymer ?
#
loop_
_entity_poly.entity_id
_entity_poly.type
_entity_poly.pdbx_seq_one_letter_code
_entity_poly.pdbx_strand_id
1 'polypeptide(L)'
;MSKPGRVPVPDPETPVTWAKQMSLEKVNETTFKSLTGTLFAVFVNRNGESRPRAFGGHVYAQAVYAASKTVPGDFIIHSVTGYFTLPGMADEPFVYKIGTIRRGRGYIVLSVTVTQDSDPDTICFASLCSFKRSEDFINVQPEIQPEKRWSTFLKGKKPEEMKIRTNWQSLLKPNHEPFIKTGFAGVYTTIFDYPQEQQQLAPLDRHNLYVFSTIGDDDSPPDPNLDACAHLYHSDRESIWSMFHQYELSDIVDVGSSLSHTVIFHAGAEKLRFKGDGGKRRWFYQETWCKRVGDGRGMHEGRIYDENGCHVASTMQDGAIKLKSIGPEGFRKKEKMILGKSGAKL
;
A
#
# COMPACT_ATOMS: atom_id res chain seq x y z
N MET A 1 3.00 14.08 25.02
CA MET A 1 1.52 14.18 24.95
C MET A 1 1.17 14.88 23.64
N SER A 2 0.12 14.47 22.93
CA SER A 2 -0.34 15.21 21.75
C SER A 2 -1.02 16.52 22.16
N LYS A 3 -1.15 17.48 21.24
CA LYS A 3 -2.02 18.65 21.46
C LYS A 3 -3.48 18.19 21.50
N PRO A 4 -4.40 18.91 22.18
CA PRO A 4 -5.83 18.65 22.08
C PRO A 4 -6.28 18.55 20.60
N GLY A 5 -7.11 17.55 20.28
CA GLY A 5 -7.55 17.27 18.92
C GLY A 5 -6.52 16.58 18.00
N ARG A 6 -5.38 16.08 18.51
CA ARG A 6 -4.36 15.36 17.71
C ARG A 6 -4.17 13.91 18.14
N VAL A 7 -4.03 13.03 17.14
CA VAL A 7 -3.75 11.60 17.30
C VAL A 7 -2.24 11.33 17.44
N PRO A 8 -1.82 10.25 18.13
CA PRO A 8 -0.43 9.83 18.18
C PRO A 8 0.06 9.34 16.81
N VAL A 9 1.01 10.06 16.23
CA VAL A 9 1.79 9.62 15.07
C VAL A 9 2.68 8.43 15.48
N PRO A 10 2.87 7.40 14.62
CA PRO A 10 3.71 6.24 14.96
C PRO A 10 5.18 6.63 15.13
N ASP A 11 5.80 6.12 16.20
CA ASP A 11 7.22 6.32 16.49
C ASP A 11 8.07 5.20 15.86
N PRO A 12 9.06 5.52 15.02
CA PRO A 12 10.02 4.56 14.48
C PRO A 12 10.78 3.71 15.50
N GLU A 13 11.06 4.22 16.69
CA GLU A 13 11.81 3.48 17.72
C GLU A 13 10.87 2.70 18.67
N THR A 14 9.58 3.06 18.71
CA THR A 14 8.53 2.40 19.51
C THR A 14 7.45 1.78 18.60
N PRO A 15 7.73 0.65 17.93
CA PRO A 15 6.83 0.04 16.95
C PRO A 15 5.46 -0.30 17.54
N VAL A 16 4.39 0.10 16.82
CA VAL A 16 2.99 -0.22 17.17
C VAL A 16 2.46 -1.40 16.36
N THR A 17 1.63 -2.21 17.01
CA THR A 17 1.03 -3.41 16.43
C THR A 17 0.01 -3.07 15.34
N TRP A 18 -0.33 -4.01 14.45
CA TRP A 18 -1.18 -3.70 13.30
C TRP A 18 -2.61 -3.31 13.70
N ALA A 19 -3.22 -3.99 14.68
CA ALA A 19 -4.55 -3.61 15.16
C ALA A 19 -4.56 -2.24 15.84
N LYS A 20 -3.48 -1.90 16.56
CA LYS A 20 -3.29 -0.56 17.14
C LYS A 20 -3.16 0.49 16.04
N GLN A 21 -2.38 0.22 14.98
CA GLN A 21 -2.24 1.12 13.84
C GLN A 21 -3.55 1.32 13.06
N MET A 22 -4.44 0.33 13.04
CA MET A 22 -5.77 0.45 12.41
C MET A 22 -6.87 0.91 13.39
N SER A 23 -6.55 1.27 14.63
CA SER A 23 -7.54 1.51 15.68
C SER A 23 -8.51 2.67 15.37
N LEU A 24 -9.79 2.42 15.65
CA LEU A 24 -10.92 3.29 15.34
C LEU A 24 -11.81 3.46 16.57
N GLU A 25 -12.24 4.70 16.81
CA GLU A 25 -13.37 5.03 17.66
C GLU A 25 -14.67 4.93 16.84
N LYS A 26 -15.74 4.38 17.42
CA LYS A 26 -17.08 4.37 16.82
C LYS A 26 -17.85 5.61 17.29
N VAL A 27 -18.09 6.55 16.39
CA VAL A 27 -18.83 7.78 16.67
C VAL A 27 -20.35 7.54 16.55
N ASN A 28 -20.77 6.73 15.57
CA ASN A 28 -22.14 6.18 15.46
C ASN A 28 -22.11 4.92 14.55
N GLU A 29 -23.27 4.34 14.24
CA GLU A 29 -23.42 3.14 13.38
C GLU A 29 -22.81 3.26 11.96
N THR A 30 -22.55 4.49 11.49
CA THR A 30 -22.05 4.81 10.14
C THR A 30 -20.86 5.77 10.15
N THR A 31 -20.28 6.09 11.31
CA THR A 31 -19.14 7.01 11.40
C THR A 31 -18.11 6.49 12.39
N PHE A 32 -16.86 6.41 11.94
CA PHE A 32 -15.71 6.01 12.72
C PHE A 32 -14.61 7.09 12.65
N LYS A 33 -13.71 7.12 13.63
CA LYS A 33 -12.67 8.14 13.76
C LYS A 33 -11.33 7.49 14.09
N SER A 34 -10.24 7.93 13.45
CA SER A 34 -8.92 7.35 13.72
C SER A 34 -8.43 7.66 15.14
N LEU A 35 -7.90 6.64 15.83
CA LEU A 35 -7.25 6.78 17.14
C LEU A 35 -5.72 6.88 17.04
N THR A 36 -5.18 6.66 15.85
CA THR A 36 -3.75 6.76 15.51
C THR A 36 -3.53 7.62 14.29
N GLY A 37 -2.37 8.27 14.24
CA GLY A 37 -1.86 8.97 13.07
C GLY A 37 -1.15 8.03 12.09
N THR A 38 -0.59 8.60 11.02
CA THR A 38 0.08 7.84 9.95
C THR A 38 1.60 8.07 9.95
N LEU A 39 2.37 7.18 9.32
CA LEU A 39 3.74 7.53 8.90
C LEU A 39 3.69 8.73 7.94
N PHE A 40 4.70 9.61 7.97
CA PHE A 40 4.65 10.90 7.31
C PHE A 40 5.91 11.29 6.55
N ALA A 41 5.72 12.14 5.54
CA ALA A 41 6.75 13.03 5.02
C ALA A 41 6.49 14.46 5.54
N VAL A 42 7.54 15.29 5.66
CA VAL A 42 7.37 16.71 5.98
C VAL A 42 6.79 17.44 4.77
N PHE A 43 5.75 18.24 5.03
CA PHE A 43 4.97 18.95 4.02
C PHE A 43 4.61 20.34 4.54
N VAL A 44 4.31 21.30 3.66
CA VAL A 44 3.82 22.62 4.04
C VAL A 44 2.33 22.69 3.66
N ASN A 45 1.46 22.92 4.64
CA ASN A 45 0.02 22.95 4.41
C ASN A 45 -0.43 24.25 3.69
N ARG A 46 -1.74 24.34 3.38
CA ARG A 46 -2.36 25.51 2.73
C ARG A 46 -2.13 26.84 3.49
N ASN A 47 -1.82 26.79 4.78
CA ASN A 47 -1.63 27.95 5.65
C ASN A 47 -0.14 28.32 5.83
N GLY A 48 0.79 27.63 5.14
CA GLY A 48 2.23 27.83 5.28
C GLY A 48 2.87 27.10 6.48
N GLU A 49 2.11 26.30 7.23
CA GLU A 49 2.64 25.54 8.36
C GLU A 49 3.36 24.27 7.90
N SER A 50 4.57 24.02 8.42
CA SER A 50 5.23 22.72 8.27
C SER A 50 4.53 21.67 9.12
N ARG A 51 3.96 20.64 8.46
CA ARG A 51 3.12 19.60 9.06
C ARG A 51 3.45 18.22 8.47
N PRO A 52 3.18 17.13 9.20
CA PRO A 52 3.36 15.78 8.67
C PRO A 52 2.23 15.46 7.66
N ARG A 53 2.54 15.22 6.39
CA ARG A 53 1.56 14.75 5.39
C ARG A 53 1.28 13.28 5.59
N ALA A 54 0.00 12.91 5.56
CA ALA A 54 -0.44 11.54 5.73
C ALA A 54 -0.05 10.62 4.57
N PHE A 55 0.22 9.35 4.90
CA PHE A 55 0.41 8.26 3.93
C PHE A 55 -0.96 7.77 3.41
N GLY A 56 -1.14 7.75 2.09
CA GLY A 56 -2.39 7.39 1.44
C GLY A 56 -2.89 5.99 1.83
N GLY A 57 -2.02 4.98 1.76
CA GLY A 57 -2.31 3.59 2.11
C GLY A 57 -2.86 3.40 3.52
N HIS A 58 -2.54 4.28 4.47
CA HIS A 58 -3.16 4.26 5.80
C HIS A 58 -4.66 4.58 5.72
N VAL A 59 -5.01 5.71 5.09
CA VAL A 59 -6.39 6.17 4.96
C VAL A 59 -7.20 5.21 4.09
N TYR A 60 -6.59 4.68 3.02
CA TYR A 60 -7.14 3.65 2.15
C TYR A 60 -7.48 2.36 2.90
N ALA A 61 -6.53 1.80 3.66
CA ALA A 61 -6.73 0.59 4.45
C ALA A 61 -7.72 0.81 5.61
N GLN A 62 -7.60 1.89 6.36
CA GLN A 62 -8.48 2.16 7.50
C GLN A 62 -9.91 2.52 7.06
N ALA A 63 -10.13 3.07 5.85
CA ALA A 63 -11.46 3.23 5.28
C ALA A 63 -12.16 1.87 5.05
N VAL A 64 -11.44 0.86 4.56
CA VAL A 64 -11.96 -0.52 4.45
C VAL A 64 -12.23 -1.11 5.83
N TYR A 65 -11.37 -0.86 6.81
CA TYR A 65 -11.58 -1.33 8.18
C TYR A 65 -12.81 -0.69 8.84
N ALA A 66 -13.03 0.61 8.65
CA ALA A 66 -14.23 1.30 9.11
C ALA A 66 -15.51 0.76 8.44
N ALA A 67 -15.44 0.47 7.13
CA ALA A 67 -16.53 -0.17 6.40
C ALA A 67 -16.83 -1.59 6.91
N SER A 68 -15.80 -2.39 7.23
CA SER A 68 -15.97 -3.77 7.70
C SER A 68 -16.69 -3.85 9.05
N LYS A 69 -16.54 -2.85 9.92
CA LYS A 69 -17.30 -2.77 11.19
C LYS A 69 -18.80 -2.47 11.01
N THR A 70 -19.29 -2.33 9.77
CA THR A 70 -20.72 -2.18 9.45
C THR A 70 -21.31 -3.38 8.68
N VAL A 71 -20.55 -4.46 8.46
CA VAL A 71 -21.04 -5.71 7.84
C VAL A 71 -21.04 -6.87 8.85
N PRO A 72 -21.84 -7.93 8.65
CA PRO A 72 -21.76 -9.13 9.47
C PRO A 72 -20.38 -9.80 9.34
N GLY A 73 -19.89 -10.46 10.40
CA GLY A 73 -18.52 -10.98 10.47
C GLY A 73 -18.14 -12.06 9.45
N ASP A 74 -19.11 -12.64 8.73
CA ASP A 74 -18.90 -13.58 7.63
C ASP A 74 -18.74 -12.89 6.25
N PHE A 75 -18.75 -11.55 6.20
CA PHE A 75 -18.46 -10.76 5.01
C PHE A 75 -17.02 -10.24 5.02
N ILE A 76 -16.21 -10.71 4.06
CA ILE A 76 -14.82 -10.33 3.87
C ILE A 76 -14.69 -9.42 2.64
N ILE A 77 -13.84 -8.39 2.71
CA ILE A 77 -13.53 -7.51 1.59
C ILE A 77 -12.97 -8.33 0.42
N HIS A 78 -13.54 -8.16 -0.78
CA HIS A 78 -13.05 -8.82 -2.00
C HIS A 78 -12.68 -7.83 -3.12
N SER A 79 -13.16 -6.59 -3.05
CA SER A 79 -12.76 -5.53 -3.97
C SER A 79 -12.92 -4.16 -3.31
N VAL A 80 -11.95 -3.29 -3.52
CA VAL A 80 -12.02 -1.87 -3.14
C VAL A 80 -11.37 -1.03 -4.23
N THR A 81 -12.05 0.05 -4.62
CA THR A 81 -11.49 1.14 -5.44
C THR A 81 -11.60 2.43 -4.64
N GLY A 82 -10.47 3.11 -4.45
CA GLY A 82 -10.37 4.38 -3.74
C GLY A 82 -9.75 5.48 -4.59
N TYR A 83 -10.10 6.73 -4.30
CA TYR A 83 -9.64 7.95 -4.94
C TYR A 83 -9.08 8.90 -3.88
N PHE A 84 -7.87 9.40 -4.13
CA PHE A 84 -7.19 10.35 -3.25
C PHE A 84 -7.42 11.76 -3.79
N THR A 85 -8.25 12.54 -3.11
CA THR A 85 -8.66 13.87 -3.59
C THR A 85 -7.73 14.97 -3.07
N LEU A 86 -7.29 14.89 -1.80
CA LEU A 86 -6.45 15.92 -1.18
C LEU A 86 -5.46 15.35 -0.13
N PRO A 87 -4.30 16.00 0.10
CA PRO A 87 -3.36 15.60 1.16
C PRO A 87 -3.94 15.83 2.55
N GLY A 88 -4.11 14.75 3.33
CA GLY A 88 -4.44 14.85 4.75
C GLY A 88 -3.23 15.08 5.67
N MET A 89 -3.46 15.50 6.91
CA MET A 89 -2.44 15.66 7.94
C MET A 89 -2.31 14.39 8.79
N ALA A 90 -1.09 13.89 9.01
CA ALA A 90 -0.85 12.61 9.67
C ALA A 90 -1.07 12.63 11.18
N ASP A 91 -1.16 13.81 11.80
CA ASP A 91 -1.31 14.01 13.25
C ASP A 91 -2.72 14.47 13.67
N GLU A 92 -3.70 14.40 12.77
CA GLU A 92 -5.11 14.72 13.01
C GLU A 92 -6.00 13.49 12.82
N PRO A 93 -7.15 13.41 13.53
CA PRO A 93 -8.13 12.37 13.27
C PRO A 93 -8.69 12.43 11.85
N PHE A 94 -8.74 11.27 11.20
CA PHE A 94 -9.55 11.05 10.01
C PHE A 94 -10.94 10.57 10.41
N VAL A 95 -11.97 11.12 9.78
CA VAL A 95 -13.38 10.78 10.03
C VAL A 95 -13.91 10.00 8.83
N TYR A 96 -14.23 8.73 9.05
CA TYR A 96 -14.70 7.77 8.05
C TYR A 96 -16.23 7.66 8.11
N LYS A 97 -16.92 8.17 7.10
CA LYS A 97 -18.39 8.10 6.97
C LYS A 97 -18.78 7.05 5.94
N ILE A 98 -19.58 6.06 6.38
CA ILE A 98 -19.96 4.89 5.59
C ILE A 98 -21.37 5.08 5.03
N GLY A 99 -21.51 5.03 3.70
CA GLY A 99 -22.79 4.91 3.02
C GLY A 99 -23.08 3.46 2.62
N THR A 100 -24.34 3.03 2.69
CA THR A 100 -24.75 1.76 2.07
C THR A 100 -25.18 2.00 0.63
N ILE A 101 -24.48 1.37 -0.33
CA ILE A 101 -24.91 1.35 -1.74
C ILE A 101 -25.85 0.16 -1.99
N ARG A 102 -25.50 -1.03 -1.45
CA ARG A 102 -26.32 -2.24 -1.54
C ARG A 102 -26.00 -3.22 -0.43
N ARG A 103 -27.02 -3.85 0.17
CA ARG A 103 -26.88 -5.04 1.02
C ARG A 103 -27.68 -6.19 0.41
N GLY A 104 -27.01 -7.29 0.05
CA GLY A 104 -27.61 -8.48 -0.54
C GLY A 104 -27.07 -9.77 0.08
N ARG A 105 -27.72 -10.91 -0.17
CA ARG A 105 -27.47 -12.19 0.52
C ARG A 105 -26.00 -12.65 0.52
N GLY A 106 -25.30 -12.48 -0.60
CA GLY A 106 -23.88 -12.88 -0.75
C GLY A 106 -22.89 -11.73 -0.91
N TYR A 107 -23.36 -10.50 -1.16
CA TYR A 107 -22.52 -9.32 -1.43
C TYR A 107 -23.10 -8.04 -0.81
N ILE A 108 -22.24 -7.25 -0.16
CA ILE A 108 -22.53 -5.93 0.39
C ILE A 108 -21.57 -4.91 -0.26
N VAL A 109 -22.11 -3.83 -0.79
CA VAL A 109 -21.34 -2.71 -1.36
C VAL A 109 -21.59 -1.46 -0.53
N LEU A 110 -20.52 -0.86 -0.05
CA LEU A 110 -20.51 0.35 0.77
C LEU A 110 -19.70 1.44 0.07
N SER A 111 -20.08 2.69 0.28
CA SER A 111 -19.20 3.84 0.02
C SER A 111 -18.54 4.28 1.31
N VAL A 112 -17.33 4.82 1.23
CA VAL A 112 -16.67 5.52 2.33
C VAL A 112 -16.24 6.88 1.83
N THR A 113 -16.59 7.94 2.56
CA THR A 113 -16.05 9.29 2.39
C THR A 113 -15.26 9.65 3.63
N VAL A 114 -14.04 10.18 3.43
CA VAL A 114 -13.13 10.51 4.53
C VAL A 114 -12.79 11.98 4.50
N THR A 115 -12.95 12.62 5.66
CA THR A 115 -12.61 14.02 5.93
C THR A 115 -11.67 14.09 7.13
N GLN A 116 -11.26 15.29 7.54
CA GLN A 116 -10.50 15.47 8.79
C GLN A 116 -11.33 16.25 9.82
N ASP A 117 -11.05 16.02 11.10
CA ASP A 117 -11.63 16.77 12.23
C ASP A 117 -11.48 18.30 12.07
N SER A 118 -10.43 18.73 11.37
CA SER A 118 -10.03 20.13 11.12
C SER A 118 -10.66 20.76 9.87
N ASP A 119 -11.18 19.94 8.95
CA ASP A 119 -11.72 20.35 7.64
C ASP A 119 -12.87 19.37 7.26
N PRO A 120 -14.00 19.41 7.98
CA PRO A 120 -15.03 18.37 7.93
C PRO A 120 -15.87 18.38 6.65
N ASP A 121 -15.88 19.50 5.91
CA ASP A 121 -16.57 19.65 4.64
C ASP A 121 -15.73 19.16 3.44
N THR A 122 -14.41 18.98 3.64
CA THR A 122 -13.45 18.63 2.58
C THR A 122 -13.14 17.14 2.59
N ILE A 123 -13.64 16.43 1.59
CA ILE A 123 -13.26 15.02 1.35
C ILE A 123 -11.80 14.95 0.88
N CYS A 124 -10.97 14.23 1.63
CA CYS A 124 -9.56 13.97 1.30
C CYS A 124 -9.33 12.58 0.67
N PHE A 125 -10.25 11.64 0.91
CA PHE A 125 -10.27 10.32 0.27
C PHE A 125 -11.71 9.80 0.16
N ALA A 126 -12.03 9.08 -0.91
CA ALA A 126 -13.31 8.38 -1.07
C ALA A 126 -13.14 7.00 -1.73
N SER A 127 -13.96 6.02 -1.35
CA SER A 127 -13.92 4.67 -1.93
C SER A 127 -15.27 3.99 -2.07
N LEU A 128 -15.30 2.95 -2.91
CA LEU A 128 -16.30 1.90 -2.89
C LEU A 128 -15.66 0.61 -2.41
N CYS A 129 -16.28 -0.04 -1.43
CA CYS A 129 -15.81 -1.26 -0.77
C CYS A 129 -16.85 -2.36 -0.95
N SER A 130 -16.47 -3.48 -1.56
CA SER A 130 -17.34 -4.63 -1.83
C SER A 130 -16.90 -5.84 -1.02
N PHE A 131 -17.78 -6.30 -0.14
CA PHE A 131 -17.60 -7.44 0.76
C PHE A 131 -18.46 -8.61 0.30
N LYS A 132 -17.95 -9.84 0.42
CA LYS A 132 -18.68 -11.08 0.09
C LYS A 132 -18.54 -12.12 1.18
N ARG A 133 -19.45 -13.10 1.18
CA ARG A 133 -19.30 -14.35 1.94
C ARG A 133 -18.31 -15.30 1.25
N SER A 134 -17.67 -16.16 2.04
CA SER A 134 -17.00 -17.36 1.51
C SER A 134 -18.02 -18.29 0.85
N GLU A 135 -17.61 -18.98 -0.21
CA GLU A 135 -18.43 -19.97 -0.92
C GLU A 135 -17.50 -21.02 -1.57
N ASP A 136 -17.96 -22.26 -1.67
CA ASP A 136 -17.22 -23.33 -2.35
C ASP A 136 -17.39 -23.18 -3.87
N PHE A 137 -16.28 -23.04 -4.58
CA PHE A 137 -16.27 -22.82 -6.03
C PHE A 137 -15.01 -23.38 -6.70
N ILE A 138 -15.00 -23.39 -8.03
CA ILE A 138 -13.83 -23.75 -8.85
C ILE A 138 -12.70 -22.75 -8.57
N ASN A 139 -11.68 -23.19 -7.85
CA ASN A 139 -10.48 -22.42 -7.54
C ASN A 139 -9.33 -22.87 -8.47
N VAL A 140 -8.99 -22.04 -9.46
CA VAL A 140 -7.96 -22.34 -10.46
C VAL A 140 -7.05 -21.14 -10.71
N GLN A 141 -5.75 -21.41 -10.80
CA GLN A 141 -4.70 -20.45 -11.14
C GLN A 141 -3.51 -21.20 -11.77
N PRO A 142 -2.56 -20.51 -12.42
CA PRO A 142 -1.26 -21.10 -12.71
C PRO A 142 -0.56 -21.55 -11.42
N GLU A 143 0.12 -22.69 -11.48
CA GLU A 143 0.98 -23.14 -10.38
C GLU A 143 2.20 -22.20 -10.25
N ILE A 144 2.48 -21.74 -9.03
CA ILE A 144 3.62 -20.89 -8.70
C ILE A 144 4.27 -21.47 -7.46
N GLN A 145 5.59 -21.67 -7.51
CA GLN A 145 6.42 -22.05 -6.37
C GLN A 145 7.33 -20.84 -6.07
N PRO A 146 6.98 -20.00 -5.06
CA PRO A 146 7.60 -18.68 -4.85
C PRO A 146 9.13 -18.70 -4.80
N GLU A 147 9.69 -19.67 -4.10
CA GLU A 147 11.13 -19.86 -3.89
C GLU A 147 11.88 -20.20 -5.19
N LYS A 148 11.19 -20.79 -6.18
CA LYS A 148 11.72 -21.04 -7.52
C LYS A 148 11.51 -19.83 -8.43
N ARG A 149 10.27 -19.31 -8.50
CA ARG A 149 9.91 -18.17 -9.38
C ARG A 149 10.76 -16.93 -9.10
N TRP A 150 11.05 -16.66 -7.83
CA TRP A 150 11.81 -15.48 -7.40
C TRP A 150 13.20 -15.82 -6.84
N SER A 151 13.72 -17.02 -7.14
CA SER A 151 15.03 -17.52 -6.71
C SER A 151 16.19 -16.53 -6.89
N THR A 152 16.21 -15.78 -8.01
CA THR A 152 17.26 -14.79 -8.33
C THR A 152 17.21 -13.53 -7.45
N PHE A 153 16.03 -13.10 -7.03
CA PHE A 153 15.86 -12.03 -6.03
C PHE A 153 16.21 -12.53 -4.63
N LEU A 154 15.65 -13.70 -4.25
CA LEU A 154 15.78 -14.27 -2.91
C LEU A 154 17.21 -14.75 -2.59
N LYS A 155 17.97 -15.17 -3.60
CA LYS A 155 19.37 -15.64 -3.49
C LYS A 155 19.51 -16.74 -2.42
N GLY A 156 18.56 -17.68 -2.44
CA GLY A 156 18.44 -18.81 -1.52
C GLY A 156 17.79 -18.49 -0.17
N LYS A 157 17.52 -17.22 0.17
CA LYS A 157 16.92 -16.84 1.46
C LYS A 157 15.42 -17.08 1.51
N LYS A 158 14.93 -17.51 2.67
CA LYS A 158 13.50 -17.63 2.99
C LYS A 158 12.95 -16.35 3.63
N PRO A 159 11.63 -16.07 3.54
CA PRO A 159 11.00 -14.96 4.26
C PRO A 159 11.29 -14.95 5.76
N GLU A 160 11.28 -16.10 6.43
CA GLU A 160 11.58 -16.21 7.86
C GLU A 160 13.03 -15.81 8.25
N GLU A 161 13.95 -15.77 7.29
CA GLU A 161 15.36 -15.36 7.50
C GLU A 161 15.56 -13.84 7.30
N MET A 162 14.51 -13.12 6.90
CA MET A 162 14.56 -11.68 6.65
C MET A 162 14.43 -10.93 7.98
N LYS A 163 15.54 -10.34 8.44
CA LYS A 163 15.58 -9.56 9.69
C LYS A 163 14.59 -8.40 9.62
N ILE A 164 13.48 -8.53 10.34
CA ILE A 164 12.50 -7.47 10.57
C ILE A 164 13.23 -6.24 11.11
N ARG A 165 13.18 -5.15 10.34
CA ARG A 165 13.69 -3.83 10.74
C ARG A 165 12.48 -2.99 11.15
N THR A 166 12.29 -2.85 12.46
CA THR A 166 11.24 -1.99 13.03
C THR A 166 11.63 -0.52 13.07
N ASN A 167 12.90 -0.16 12.83
CA ASN A 167 13.40 1.20 12.90
C ASN A 167 13.34 1.91 11.53
N TRP A 168 12.61 3.02 11.48
CA TRP A 168 12.38 3.83 10.28
C TRP A 168 13.23 5.08 10.38
N GLN A 169 14.40 5.05 9.74
CA GLN A 169 15.31 6.19 9.77
C GLN A 169 14.56 7.43 9.27
N SER A 170 14.54 8.47 10.11
CA SER A 170 13.85 9.72 9.81
C SER A 170 14.34 10.29 8.48
N LEU A 171 13.38 10.68 7.63
CA LEU A 171 13.63 11.30 6.32
C LEU A 171 14.43 12.63 6.41
N LEU A 172 14.69 13.11 7.63
CA LEU A 172 15.51 14.28 7.96
C LEU A 172 17.00 13.96 8.19
N LYS A 173 17.41 12.68 8.16
CA LYS A 173 18.82 12.25 8.27
C LYS A 173 19.31 11.68 6.92
N PRO A 174 19.95 12.48 6.05
CA PRO A 174 20.42 12.01 4.76
C PRO A 174 21.64 11.09 4.92
N ASN A 175 21.43 9.80 4.66
CA ASN A 175 22.47 8.79 4.43
C ASN A 175 22.30 8.22 3.00
N HIS A 176 23.33 7.55 2.48
CA HIS A 176 23.36 7.10 1.07
C HIS A 176 22.45 5.90 0.73
N GLU A 177 21.57 5.45 1.62
CA GLU A 177 20.50 4.51 1.23
C GLU A 177 19.36 5.32 0.55
N PRO A 178 18.82 4.87 -0.61
CA PRO A 178 17.66 5.51 -1.22
C PRO A 178 16.47 5.58 -0.25
N PHE A 179 15.62 6.60 -0.43
CA PHE A 179 14.37 6.92 0.32
C PHE A 179 13.38 5.75 0.55
N ILE A 180 13.65 4.62 -0.07
CA ILE A 180 12.85 3.42 -0.26
C ILE A 180 13.01 2.43 0.92
N LYS A 181 14.20 2.32 1.53
CA LYS A 181 14.59 1.17 2.41
C LYS A 181 14.24 1.28 3.90
N THR A 182 13.33 2.17 4.29
CA THR A 182 12.87 2.28 5.69
C THR A 182 11.88 1.15 6.06
N GLY A 183 11.58 1.01 7.37
CA GLY A 183 10.34 0.33 7.91
C GLY A 183 7.54 1.38 8.15
N PHE A 184 6.50 1.25 7.25
CA PHE A 184 5.15 1.80 7.32
C PHE A 184 4.43 1.06 8.46
N ALA A 185 4.09 1.83 9.49
CA ALA A 185 3.80 1.32 10.83
C ALA A 185 2.84 0.12 10.81
N GLY A 186 3.21 -0.91 11.58
CA GLY A 186 2.48 -2.17 11.63
C GLY A 186 2.75 -3.16 10.48
N VAL A 187 3.39 -2.79 9.36
CA VAL A 187 3.80 -3.72 8.27
C VAL A 187 5.29 -3.61 7.91
N TYR A 188 6.02 -4.73 8.01
CA TYR A 188 7.41 -4.87 7.55
C TYR A 188 7.46 -5.31 6.08
N THR A 189 8.43 -4.77 5.34
CA THR A 189 8.72 -5.12 3.94
C THR A 189 10.24 -5.29 3.75
N THR A 190 10.65 -6.35 3.09
CA THR A 190 11.95 -6.44 2.40
C THR A 190 11.78 -5.97 0.97
N ILE A 191 12.63 -5.04 0.55
CA ILE A 191 12.72 -4.52 -0.81
C ILE A 191 14.02 -5.03 -1.42
N PHE A 192 13.93 -5.59 -2.63
CA PHE A 192 15.06 -6.23 -3.29
C PHE A 192 15.70 -5.34 -4.35
N ASP A 193 17.02 -5.16 -4.27
CA ASP A 193 17.82 -4.61 -5.36
C ASP A 193 17.77 -5.57 -6.57
N TYR A 194 17.68 -5.04 -7.80
CA TYR A 194 17.52 -5.89 -8.99
C TYR A 194 18.66 -6.92 -9.15
N PRO A 195 18.35 -8.21 -9.33
CA PRO A 195 19.33 -9.22 -9.68
C PRO A 195 19.79 -9.05 -11.15
N GLN A 196 20.87 -9.72 -11.54
CA GLN A 196 21.57 -9.47 -12.81
C GLN A 196 20.67 -9.66 -14.03
N GLU A 197 19.75 -10.62 -13.97
CA GLU A 197 18.77 -10.92 -15.01
C GLU A 197 17.80 -9.74 -15.23
N GLN A 198 17.39 -9.07 -14.16
CA GLN A 198 16.53 -7.87 -14.24
C GLN A 198 17.32 -6.63 -14.69
N GLN A 199 18.60 -6.51 -14.32
CA GLN A 199 19.46 -5.43 -14.80
C GLN A 199 19.70 -5.49 -16.32
N GLN A 200 19.69 -6.70 -16.91
CA GLN A 200 19.81 -6.92 -18.35
C GLN A 200 18.52 -6.59 -19.13
N LEU A 201 17.36 -6.53 -18.47
CA LEU A 201 16.12 -6.11 -19.09
C LEU A 201 16.08 -4.59 -19.27
N ALA A 202 15.43 -4.16 -20.36
CA ALA A 202 15.00 -2.77 -20.52
C ALA A 202 14.15 -2.35 -19.30
N PRO A 203 14.26 -1.11 -18.81
CA PRO A 203 13.45 -0.62 -17.69
C PRO A 203 11.94 -0.86 -17.87
N LEU A 204 11.41 -0.81 -19.10
CA LEU A 204 10.01 -1.18 -19.39
C LEU A 204 9.65 -2.62 -19.00
N ASP A 205 10.61 -3.54 -19.01
CA ASP A 205 10.40 -4.98 -18.82
C ASP A 205 10.86 -5.53 -17.47
N ARG A 206 11.42 -4.69 -16.60
CA ARG A 206 11.75 -5.04 -15.23
C ARG A 206 10.50 -5.19 -14.35
N HIS A 207 10.57 -6.13 -13.42
CA HIS A 207 9.56 -6.35 -12.37
C HIS A 207 10.22 -6.10 -11.01
N ASN A 208 9.51 -5.47 -10.07
CA ASN A 208 9.91 -5.36 -8.67
C ASN A 208 9.41 -6.58 -7.89
N LEU A 209 10.15 -6.93 -6.83
CA LEU A 209 9.71 -7.91 -5.84
C LEU A 209 9.81 -7.32 -4.43
N TYR A 210 8.84 -7.71 -3.61
CA TYR A 210 8.72 -7.38 -2.20
C TYR A 210 8.32 -8.61 -1.40
N VAL A 211 8.81 -8.73 -0.16
CA VAL A 211 8.36 -9.77 0.79
C VAL A 211 7.97 -9.11 2.10
N PHE A 212 6.75 -9.38 2.58
CA PHE A 212 6.15 -8.59 3.67
C PHE A 212 5.34 -9.40 4.67
N SER A 213 5.19 -8.83 5.87
CA SER A 213 4.48 -9.39 7.03
C SER A 213 4.12 -8.26 8.01
N THR A 214 3.10 -8.40 8.85
CA THR A 214 2.82 -7.43 9.93
C THR A 214 4.00 -7.37 10.92
N ILE A 215 4.41 -6.22 11.46
CA ILE A 215 5.71 -6.12 12.18
C ILE A 215 5.78 -6.96 13.47
N GLY A 216 4.64 -7.29 14.07
CA GLY A 216 4.56 -7.93 15.38
C GLY A 216 3.17 -8.48 15.63
N ASP A 217 3.12 -9.46 16.52
CA ASP A 217 1.91 -10.15 16.91
C ASP A 217 1.23 -9.39 18.06
N ASP A 218 -0.08 -9.14 17.95
CA ASP A 218 -0.92 -8.63 19.04
C ASP A 218 -2.05 -9.59 19.41
N ASP A 219 -2.63 -9.40 20.59
CA ASP A 219 -3.71 -10.23 21.17
C ASP A 219 -5.09 -9.93 20.55
N SER A 220 -5.13 -9.31 19.38
CA SER A 220 -6.38 -8.95 18.72
C SER A 220 -7.14 -10.20 18.25
N PRO A 221 -8.49 -10.18 18.28
CA PRO A 221 -9.29 -11.23 17.67
C PRO A 221 -8.92 -11.45 16.19
N PRO A 222 -8.99 -12.69 15.69
CA PRO A 222 -8.69 -12.99 14.29
C PRO A 222 -9.76 -12.41 13.35
N ASP A 223 -9.56 -11.16 12.94
CA ASP A 223 -10.40 -10.43 11.98
C ASP A 223 -9.76 -10.48 10.58
N PRO A 224 -10.29 -11.25 9.61
CA PRO A 224 -9.67 -11.34 8.28
C PRO A 224 -9.79 -10.06 7.46
N ASN A 225 -10.69 -9.13 7.82
CA ASN A 225 -10.72 -7.79 7.22
C ASN A 225 -9.58 -6.92 7.76
N LEU A 226 -9.19 -7.08 9.03
CA LEU A 226 -7.98 -6.42 9.56
C LEU A 226 -6.72 -6.91 8.85
N ASP A 227 -6.59 -8.22 8.64
CA ASP A 227 -5.49 -8.78 7.84
C ASP A 227 -5.54 -8.30 6.38
N ALA A 228 -6.73 -8.27 5.75
CA ALA A 228 -6.90 -7.69 4.42
C ALA A 228 -6.39 -6.24 4.33
N CYS A 229 -6.66 -5.42 5.35
CA CYS A 229 -6.17 -4.05 5.42
C CYS A 229 -4.63 -3.95 5.41
N ALA A 230 -3.87 -4.93 5.92
CA ALA A 230 -2.41 -4.92 5.83
C ALA A 230 -1.91 -5.15 4.38
N HIS A 231 -2.62 -5.95 3.59
CA HIS A 231 -2.36 -6.08 2.14
C HIS A 231 -2.67 -4.77 1.40
N LEU A 232 -3.80 -4.11 1.70
CA LEU A 232 -4.18 -2.81 1.13
C LEU A 232 -3.18 -1.68 1.46
N TYR A 233 -2.63 -1.73 2.67
CA TYR A 233 -1.63 -0.81 3.17
C TYR A 233 -0.28 -1.01 2.46
N HIS A 234 0.10 -2.27 2.23
CA HIS A 234 1.30 -2.63 1.49
C HIS A 234 1.20 -2.33 -0.02
N SER A 235 0.02 -2.48 -0.61
CA SER A 235 -0.17 -2.29 -2.05
C SER A 235 -0.06 -0.83 -2.48
N ASP A 236 -0.56 0.14 -1.70
CA ASP A 236 -0.31 1.57 -1.96
C ASP A 236 1.15 1.95 -1.63
N ARG A 237 1.76 1.35 -0.59
CA ARG A 237 3.17 1.59 -0.22
C ARG A 237 4.09 1.36 -1.41
N GLU A 238 4.03 0.18 -2.02
CA GLU A 238 4.97 -0.22 -3.07
C GLU A 238 4.40 -0.02 -4.49
N SER A 239 3.61 1.05 -4.67
CA SER A 239 2.98 1.42 -5.94
C SER A 239 3.85 2.36 -6.79
N ILE A 240 3.71 3.67 -6.62
CA ILE A 240 4.35 4.73 -7.40
C ILE A 240 5.87 4.73 -7.23
N TRP A 241 6.36 4.42 -6.03
CA TRP A 241 7.79 4.28 -5.77
C TRP A 241 8.42 3.13 -6.58
N SER A 242 7.68 2.04 -6.79
CA SER A 242 8.11 0.92 -7.63
C SER A 242 8.24 1.32 -9.10
N MET A 243 7.42 2.26 -9.59
CA MET A 243 7.54 2.83 -10.94
C MET A 243 8.81 3.70 -11.09
N PHE A 244 9.12 4.53 -10.08
CA PHE A 244 10.31 5.38 -10.10
C PHE A 244 11.61 4.58 -10.01
N HIS A 245 11.60 3.49 -9.24
CA HIS A 245 12.69 2.51 -9.19
C HIS A 245 12.85 1.80 -10.54
N GLN A 246 11.76 1.26 -11.10
CA GLN A 246 11.78 0.51 -12.35
C GLN A 246 12.31 1.30 -13.54
N TYR A 247 11.84 2.53 -13.73
CA TYR A 247 12.21 3.40 -14.86
C TYR A 247 13.42 4.30 -14.61
N GLU A 248 14.16 4.11 -13.50
CA GLU A 248 15.34 4.91 -13.14
C GLU A 248 15.04 6.43 -13.18
N LEU A 249 13.93 6.85 -12.54
CA LEU A 249 13.44 8.24 -12.55
C LEU A 249 13.80 9.05 -11.29
N SER A 250 14.45 8.44 -10.29
CA SER A 250 14.74 9.05 -8.98
C SER A 250 15.60 10.32 -9.04
N ASP A 251 16.36 10.52 -10.12
CA ASP A 251 17.12 11.74 -10.40
C ASP A 251 16.22 12.91 -10.85
N ILE A 252 15.23 12.62 -11.71
CA ILE A 252 14.40 13.63 -12.37
C ILE A 252 12.97 13.73 -11.83
N VAL A 253 12.53 12.87 -10.91
CA VAL A 253 11.23 13.05 -10.24
C VAL A 253 11.22 14.31 -9.37
N ASP A 254 10.10 15.03 -9.38
CA ASP A 254 9.83 16.19 -8.55
C ASP A 254 8.75 15.86 -7.50
N VAL A 255 7.59 15.36 -7.95
CA VAL A 255 6.49 14.92 -7.08
C VAL A 255 5.81 13.68 -7.67
N GLY A 256 5.59 12.67 -6.84
CA GLY A 256 4.60 11.61 -7.07
C GLY A 256 3.39 11.79 -6.16
N SER A 257 2.19 11.41 -6.61
CA SER A 257 1.00 11.29 -5.74
C SER A 257 -0.04 10.33 -6.31
N SER A 258 -0.61 9.48 -5.45
CA SER A 258 -1.73 8.60 -5.78
C SER A 258 -2.94 9.40 -6.26
N LEU A 259 -3.60 8.94 -7.34
CA LEU A 259 -4.88 9.47 -7.81
C LEU A 259 -6.01 8.48 -7.51
N SER A 260 -5.82 7.21 -7.90
CA SER A 260 -6.73 6.13 -7.55
C SER A 260 -5.99 4.81 -7.33
N HIS A 261 -6.50 3.98 -6.44
CA HIS A 261 -5.97 2.65 -6.16
C HIS A 261 -7.10 1.63 -6.11
N THR A 262 -6.93 0.50 -6.78
CA THR A 262 -7.86 -0.63 -6.79
C THR A 262 -7.13 -1.90 -6.35
N VAL A 263 -7.76 -2.67 -5.47
CA VAL A 263 -7.32 -4.03 -5.10
C VAL A 263 -8.51 -4.97 -5.18
N ILE A 264 -8.27 -6.14 -5.77
CA ILE A 264 -9.22 -7.26 -5.82
C ILE A 264 -8.57 -8.45 -5.11
N PHE A 265 -9.21 -8.98 -4.07
CA PHE A 265 -8.82 -10.23 -3.42
C PHE A 265 -9.53 -11.41 -4.09
N HIS A 266 -8.74 -12.41 -4.48
CA HIS A 266 -9.23 -13.62 -5.15
C HIS A 266 -9.44 -14.78 -4.17
N ALA A 267 -8.77 -14.73 -3.01
CA ALA A 267 -8.75 -15.81 -2.03
C ALA A 267 -9.56 -15.47 -0.76
N GLY A 268 -10.09 -16.51 -0.10
CA GLY A 268 -10.90 -16.39 1.12
C GLY A 268 -10.11 -16.04 2.37
N ALA A 269 -10.83 -15.79 3.48
CA ALA A 269 -10.31 -15.34 4.78
C ALA A 269 -8.96 -15.93 5.20
N GLU A 270 -8.83 -17.26 5.21
CA GLU A 270 -7.63 -17.97 5.64
C GLU A 270 -6.38 -17.66 4.81
N LYS A 271 -6.55 -17.33 3.52
CA LYS A 271 -5.44 -16.93 2.66
C LYS A 271 -5.00 -15.48 2.86
N LEU A 272 -5.80 -14.65 3.53
CA LEU A 272 -5.42 -13.26 3.86
C LEU A 272 -4.62 -13.15 5.16
N ARG A 273 -4.78 -14.11 6.09
CA ARG A 273 -4.24 -14.08 7.47
C ARG A 273 -2.71 -13.92 7.53
N PHE A 274 -2.19 -13.00 8.33
CA PHE A 274 -0.76 -12.88 8.66
C PHE A 274 -0.31 -13.81 9.80
N LYS A 275 -1.24 -14.46 10.49
CA LYS A 275 -0.98 -15.58 11.42
C LYS A 275 -1.71 -16.83 10.93
N GLY A 276 -0.99 -17.95 10.79
CA GLY A 276 -1.55 -19.28 10.54
C GLY A 276 -1.66 -20.11 11.81
N ASP A 277 -1.76 -21.44 11.64
CA ASP A 277 -1.89 -22.40 12.73
C ASP A 277 -0.80 -22.26 13.81
N GLY A 278 -1.18 -22.50 15.06
CA GLY A 278 -0.29 -22.30 16.22
C GLY A 278 0.18 -20.85 16.41
N GLY A 279 -0.40 -19.88 15.70
CA GLY A 279 0.06 -18.50 15.68
C GLY A 279 1.31 -18.27 14.82
N LYS A 280 1.71 -19.22 13.96
CA LYS A 280 2.89 -19.03 13.10
C LYS A 280 2.68 -17.83 12.18
N ARG A 281 3.57 -16.85 12.28
CA ARG A 281 3.77 -15.76 11.33
C ARG A 281 3.79 -16.24 9.88
N ARG A 282 2.99 -15.60 9.02
CA ARG A 282 2.94 -15.80 7.58
C ARG A 282 3.58 -14.63 6.83
N TRP A 283 3.94 -14.92 5.59
CA TRP A 283 4.70 -14.04 4.72
C TRP A 283 4.09 -14.04 3.32
N PHE A 284 4.08 -12.87 2.69
CA PHE A 284 3.52 -12.68 1.36
C PHE A 284 4.53 -12.05 0.43
N TYR A 285 4.43 -12.41 -0.85
CA TYR A 285 5.22 -11.87 -1.95
C TYR A 285 4.37 -10.87 -2.72
N GLN A 286 4.85 -9.66 -2.96
CA GLN A 286 4.24 -8.73 -3.93
C GLN A 286 5.18 -8.54 -5.11
N GLU A 287 4.72 -8.90 -6.30
CA GLU A 287 5.39 -8.63 -7.58
C GLU A 287 4.70 -7.43 -8.24
N THR A 288 5.44 -6.40 -8.65
CA THR A 288 4.88 -5.19 -9.28
C THR A 288 5.62 -4.77 -10.54
N TRP A 289 4.93 -4.05 -11.42
CA TRP A 289 5.49 -3.46 -12.62
C TRP A 289 4.68 -2.24 -13.09
N CYS A 290 5.27 -1.49 -14.02
CA CYS A 290 4.63 -0.48 -14.84
C CYS A 290 4.89 -0.83 -16.31
N LYS A 291 3.87 -0.68 -17.17
CA LYS A 291 3.99 -0.74 -18.65
C LYS A 291 3.61 0.56 -19.34
N ARG A 292 3.14 1.58 -18.59
CA ARG A 292 2.66 2.85 -19.16
C ARG A 292 2.89 4.04 -18.23
N VAL A 293 3.70 4.98 -18.70
CA VAL A 293 3.69 6.39 -18.26
C VAL A 293 3.43 7.29 -19.47
N GLY A 294 2.96 8.51 -19.19
CA GLY A 294 2.68 9.54 -20.20
C GLY A 294 1.67 10.55 -19.66
N ASP A 295 1.60 11.74 -20.26
CA ASP A 295 0.60 12.76 -19.89
C ASP A 295 0.58 13.09 -18.37
N GLY A 296 1.76 13.15 -17.76
CA GLY A 296 1.92 13.40 -16.32
C GLY A 296 1.39 12.30 -15.39
N ARG A 297 1.09 11.09 -15.91
CA ARG A 297 0.58 9.95 -15.14
C ARG A 297 1.39 8.66 -15.37
N GLY A 298 1.20 7.69 -14.49
CA GLY A 298 1.73 6.33 -14.60
C GLY A 298 0.77 5.31 -14.01
N MET A 299 0.63 4.16 -14.68
CA MET A 299 -0.16 3.04 -14.20
C MET A 299 0.75 1.97 -13.60
N HIS A 300 0.64 1.76 -12.29
CA HIS A 300 1.23 0.65 -11.57
C HIS A 300 0.26 -0.54 -11.55
N GLU A 301 0.80 -1.74 -11.77
CA GLU A 301 0.12 -3.02 -11.65
C GLU A 301 0.90 -3.93 -10.69
N GLY A 302 0.21 -4.81 -9.97
CA GLY A 302 0.87 -5.78 -9.11
C GLY A 302 0.01 -6.98 -8.73
N ARG A 303 0.67 -7.98 -8.15
CA ARG A 303 0.05 -9.22 -7.65
C ARG A 303 0.66 -9.63 -6.33
N ILE A 304 -0.18 -10.06 -5.40
CA ILE A 304 0.18 -10.55 -4.07
C ILE A 304 -0.04 -12.06 -4.04
N TYR A 305 0.94 -12.80 -3.50
CA TYR A 305 0.91 -14.25 -3.37
C TYR A 305 1.28 -14.71 -1.95
N ASP A 306 0.68 -15.81 -1.49
CA ASP A 306 1.03 -16.43 -0.21
C ASP A 306 2.29 -17.30 -0.30
N GLU A 307 2.70 -17.90 0.83
CA GLU A 307 3.90 -18.74 0.91
C GLU A 307 3.83 -20.04 0.10
N ASN A 308 2.63 -20.41 -0.37
CA ASN A 308 2.34 -21.57 -1.21
C ASN A 308 2.07 -21.19 -2.68
N GLY A 309 2.30 -19.92 -3.05
CA GLY A 309 2.04 -19.39 -4.40
C GLY A 309 0.57 -19.14 -4.74
N CYS A 310 -0.33 -19.19 -3.75
CA CYS A 310 -1.74 -18.84 -3.96
C CYS A 310 -1.84 -17.34 -4.29
N HIS A 311 -2.47 -16.98 -5.40
CA HIS A 311 -2.64 -15.60 -5.86
C HIS A 311 -3.73 -14.89 -5.04
N VAL A 312 -3.31 -14.27 -3.94
CA VAL A 312 -4.17 -13.65 -2.93
C VAL A 312 -4.92 -12.43 -3.48
N ALA A 313 -4.22 -11.54 -4.20
CA ALA A 313 -4.81 -10.31 -4.69
C ALA A 313 -4.12 -9.76 -5.95
N SER A 314 -4.86 -9.00 -6.75
CA SER A 314 -4.31 -8.14 -7.81
C SER A 314 -4.51 -6.67 -7.46
N THR A 315 -3.54 -5.83 -7.83
CA THR A 315 -3.48 -4.41 -7.46
C THR A 315 -3.27 -3.56 -8.71
N MET A 316 -3.90 -2.38 -8.75
CA MET A 316 -3.79 -1.41 -9.85
C MET A 316 -3.80 0.01 -9.26
N GLN A 317 -2.99 0.92 -9.79
CA GLN A 317 -2.88 2.28 -9.25
C GLN A 317 -2.53 3.31 -10.32
N ASP A 318 -3.37 4.33 -10.46
CA ASP A 318 -3.07 5.54 -11.23
C ASP A 318 -2.38 6.56 -10.32
N GLY A 319 -1.21 7.03 -10.75
CA GLY A 319 -0.40 8.00 -10.02
C GLY A 319 -0.04 9.20 -10.88
N ALA A 320 -0.24 10.40 -10.34
CA ALA A 320 0.32 11.63 -10.91
C ALA A 320 1.84 11.64 -10.71
N ILE A 321 2.57 11.95 -11.78
CA ILE A 321 4.03 12.00 -11.82
C ILE A 321 4.45 13.34 -12.42
N LYS A 322 5.00 14.21 -11.58
CA LYS A 322 5.66 15.45 -12.00
C LYS A 322 7.17 15.20 -12.05
N LEU A 323 7.76 15.48 -13.21
CA LEU A 323 9.21 15.42 -13.44
C LEU A 323 9.79 16.84 -13.51
N LYS A 324 11.05 16.98 -13.10
CA LYS A 324 11.89 18.15 -13.33
C LYS A 324 12.07 18.34 -14.84
N SER A 325 12.11 19.60 -15.31
CA SER A 325 12.36 19.86 -16.73
C SER A 325 13.81 19.53 -17.10
N ILE A 326 13.98 18.59 -18.03
CA ILE A 326 15.27 18.20 -18.61
C ILE A 326 15.34 18.49 -20.13
N GLY A 327 14.40 19.30 -20.62
CA GLY A 327 14.24 19.61 -22.04
C GLY A 327 13.74 18.44 -22.91
N PRO A 328 13.23 18.71 -24.13
CA PRO A 328 12.68 17.66 -24.99
C PRO A 328 13.69 16.57 -25.37
N GLU A 329 14.97 16.88 -25.45
CA GLU A 329 16.02 15.89 -25.74
C GLU A 329 16.35 15.01 -24.52
N GLY A 330 16.38 15.59 -23.31
CA GLY A 330 16.55 14.81 -22.08
C GLY A 330 15.43 13.80 -21.88
N PHE A 331 14.18 14.20 -22.14
CA PHE A 331 13.04 13.28 -22.13
C PHE A 331 13.20 12.17 -23.19
N ARG A 332 13.49 12.50 -24.46
CA ARG A 332 13.77 11.50 -25.51
C ARG A 332 14.92 10.55 -25.18
N LYS A 333 15.93 11.01 -24.43
CA LYS A 333 17.04 10.17 -23.95
C LYS A 333 16.58 9.18 -22.88
N LYS A 334 15.79 9.62 -21.89
CA LYS A 334 15.16 8.75 -20.89
C LYS A 334 14.18 7.75 -21.54
N GLU A 335 13.35 8.20 -22.49
CA GLU A 335 12.46 7.32 -23.28
C GLU A 335 13.23 6.23 -24.03
N LYS A 336 14.29 6.59 -24.78
CA LYS A 336 15.14 5.60 -25.47
C LYS A 336 15.77 4.61 -24.50
N MET A 337 16.20 5.05 -23.31
CA MET A 337 16.76 4.18 -22.27
C MET A 337 15.70 3.24 -21.67
N ILE A 338 14.52 3.75 -21.30
CA ILE A 338 13.41 2.96 -20.73
C ILE A 338 12.94 1.87 -21.72
N LEU A 339 12.93 2.19 -23.01
CA LEU A 339 12.59 1.26 -24.10
C LEU A 339 13.72 0.29 -24.49
N GLY A 340 14.89 0.32 -23.83
CA GLY A 340 16.05 -0.51 -24.19
C GLY A 340 16.70 -0.15 -25.54
N LYS A 341 16.37 1.01 -26.13
CA LYS A 341 16.81 1.48 -27.46
C LYS A 341 18.09 2.32 -27.40
N SER A 342 18.85 2.22 -26.32
CA SER A 342 20.16 2.86 -26.10
C SER A 342 21.25 2.23 -26.97
N GLY A 343 21.19 2.52 -28.27
CA GLY A 343 22.10 2.01 -29.30
C GLY A 343 21.65 2.33 -30.73
N ALA A 344 20.35 2.63 -30.92
CA ALA A 344 19.84 3.10 -32.21
C ALA A 344 20.35 4.52 -32.51
N LYS A 345 21.21 4.63 -33.53
CA LYS A 345 21.60 5.90 -34.17
C LYS A 345 20.34 6.69 -34.55
N LEU A 346 20.45 8.02 -34.46
CA LEU A 346 19.50 8.95 -35.08
C LEU A 346 19.76 9.02 -36.60
#